data_AF-A0A060Z8J2-F1
#
_entry.id   AF-A0A060Z8J2-F1
#
_cell.length_a   1.000
_cell.length_b   1.000
_cell.length_c   1.000
_cell.angle_alpha   90.00
_cell.angle_beta   90.00
_cell.angle_gamma   90.00
#
_symmetry.space_group_name_H-M   'P 1'
#
loop_
_entity.id
_entity.type
_entity.pdbx_description
1 polymer ?
#
loop_
_entity_poly.entity_id
_entity_poly.type
_entity_poly.pdbx_seq_one_letter_code
_entity_poly.pdbx_strand_id
1 'polypeptide(L)'
;YYKMSVVLMCFSIPMFVPWCLWGESLWLGYFVPGLLRYTLVLNATWLVNSAAHMWGNRPYDTNINPRENKFVTLSAIGEGFHNYHHTFPYDYASSEFGCKLNLTTCFIDLMCFLGLAKDRKRVSPEIVLARAQRTGDGSTRNRSG
;
A
#
# COMPACT_ATOMS: atom_id res chain seq x y z
N TYR A 1 6.30 -14.52 19.95
CA TYR A 1 6.07 -15.73 19.13
C TYR A 1 6.28 -15.52 17.61
N TYR A 2 6.96 -14.45 17.16
CA TYR A 2 7.08 -14.10 15.74
C TYR A 2 7.62 -15.23 14.82
N LYS A 3 8.73 -15.87 15.19
CA LYS A 3 9.34 -16.95 14.38
C LYS A 3 8.35 -18.09 14.09
N MET A 4 7.62 -18.53 15.11
CA MET A 4 6.61 -19.59 14.97
C MET A 4 5.44 -19.14 14.10
N SER A 5 4.96 -17.91 14.29
CA SER A 5 3.88 -17.35 13.47
C SER A 5 4.26 -17.25 11.99
N VAL A 6 5.50 -16.88 11.67
CA VAL A 6 5.98 -16.84 10.27
C VAL A 6 5.96 -18.23 9.66
N VAL A 7 6.55 -19.24 10.33
CA VAL A 7 6.56 -20.62 9.81
C VAL A 7 5.12 -21.11 9.57
N LEU A 8 4.23 -20.93 10.55
CA LEU A 8 2.85 -21.39 10.46
C LEU A 8 2.04 -20.65 9.39
N MET A 9 1.96 -19.33 9.49
CA MET A 9 1.04 -18.53 8.66
C MET A 9 1.57 -18.28 7.25
N CYS A 10 2.89 -18.17 7.08
CA CYS A 10 3.49 -17.83 5.80
C CYS A 10 3.82 -19.06 4.94
N PHE A 11 4.16 -20.20 5.56
CA PHE A 11 4.62 -21.39 4.85
C PHE A 11 3.72 -22.60 5.08
N SER A 12 3.45 -22.99 6.34
CA SER A 12 2.70 -24.21 6.62
C SER A 12 1.25 -24.13 6.12
N ILE A 13 0.49 -23.08 6.51
CA ILE A 13 -0.91 -22.94 6.09
C ILE A 13 -1.02 -22.84 4.56
N PRO A 14 -0.29 -21.96 3.85
CA PRO A 14 -0.38 -21.87 2.39
C PRO A 14 0.04 -23.15 1.66
N MET A 15 0.94 -23.96 2.24
CA MET A 15 1.36 -25.24 1.68
C MET A 15 0.31 -26.34 1.87
N PHE A 16 -0.25 -26.47 3.08
CA PHE A 16 -1.15 -27.58 3.42
C PHE A 16 -2.61 -27.35 3.02
N VAL A 17 -3.08 -26.09 2.96
CA VAL A 17 -4.46 -25.79 2.56
C VAL A 17 -4.81 -26.35 1.16
N PRO A 18 -3.99 -26.11 0.12
CA PRO A 18 -4.22 -26.69 -1.21
C PRO A 18 -4.22 -28.22 -1.22
N TRP A 19 -3.29 -28.82 -0.47
CA TRP A 19 -3.17 -30.27 -0.37
C TRP A 19 -4.41 -30.89 0.29
N CYS A 20 -4.90 -30.29 1.38
CA CYS A 20 -6.04 -30.81 2.12
C CYS A 20 -7.39 -30.54 1.46
N LEU A 21 -7.60 -29.35 0.87
CA LEU A 21 -8.94 -28.93 0.42
C LEU A 21 -9.29 -29.33 -1.01
N TRP A 22 -8.31 -29.36 -1.91
CA TRP A 22 -8.55 -29.68 -3.32
C TRP A 22 -7.52 -30.66 -3.90
N GLY A 23 -6.81 -31.39 -3.02
CA GLY A 23 -6.00 -32.55 -3.39
C GLY A 23 -4.71 -32.25 -4.14
N GLU A 24 -4.18 -31.02 -4.02
CA GLU A 24 -2.96 -30.63 -4.73
C GLU A 24 -1.71 -31.31 -4.20
N SER A 25 -0.68 -31.48 -5.04
CA SER A 25 0.57 -32.10 -4.57
C SER A 25 1.30 -31.23 -3.54
N LEU A 26 1.91 -31.86 -2.52
CA LEU A 26 2.74 -31.13 -1.54
C LEU A 26 3.90 -30.37 -2.19
N TRP A 27 4.42 -30.88 -3.31
CA TRP A 27 5.45 -30.20 -4.10
C TRP A 27 4.94 -28.87 -4.66
N LEU A 28 3.78 -28.88 -5.32
CA LEU A 28 3.16 -27.65 -5.82
C LEU A 28 2.78 -26.71 -4.69
N GLY A 29 2.22 -27.22 -3.59
CA GLY A 29 1.89 -26.45 -2.39
C GLY A 29 3.10 -25.75 -1.76
N TYR A 30 4.26 -26.41 -1.75
CA TYR A 30 5.49 -25.80 -1.24
C TYR A 30 6.04 -24.71 -2.17
N PHE A 31 6.18 -24.99 -3.47
CA PHE A 31 6.83 -24.07 -4.39
C PHE A 31 5.96 -22.88 -4.81
N VAL A 32 4.65 -23.07 -4.98
CA VAL A 32 3.79 -22.04 -5.56
C VAL A 32 3.17 -21.14 -4.46
N PRO A 33 2.23 -21.59 -3.61
CA PRO A 33 1.66 -20.75 -2.57
C PRO A 33 2.57 -20.54 -1.35
N GLY A 34 3.58 -21.40 -1.15
CA GLY A 34 4.64 -21.20 -0.16
C GLY A 34 5.71 -20.21 -0.63
N LEU A 35 6.59 -20.64 -1.54
CA LEU A 35 7.77 -19.88 -1.94
C LEU A 35 7.50 -18.77 -2.98
N LEU A 36 6.88 -19.09 -4.11
CA LEU A 36 6.67 -18.12 -5.20
C LEU A 36 5.79 -16.97 -4.74
N ARG A 37 4.66 -17.27 -4.07
CA ARG A 37 3.78 -16.26 -3.47
C ARG A 37 4.54 -15.33 -2.52
N TYR A 38 5.38 -15.88 -1.64
CA TYR A 38 6.15 -15.08 -0.70
C TYR A 38 7.18 -14.19 -1.42
N THR A 39 7.91 -14.74 -2.41
CA THR A 39 8.86 -13.99 -3.23
C THR A 39 8.18 -12.86 -4.00
N LEU A 40 7.02 -13.09 -4.60
CA LEU A 40 6.25 -12.06 -5.32
C LEU A 40 5.80 -10.94 -4.38
N VAL A 41 5.30 -11.28 -3.19
CA VAL A 41 4.91 -10.28 -2.17
C VAL A 41 6.12 -9.45 -1.75
N LEU A 42 7.27 -10.07 -1.45
CA LEU A 42 8.49 -9.35 -1.09
C LEU A 42 8.94 -8.40 -2.20
N ASN A 43 8.99 -8.88 -3.44
CA ASN A 43 9.40 -8.04 -4.57
C ASN A 43 8.41 -6.90 -4.82
N ALA A 44 7.11 -7.13 -4.69
CA ALA A 44 6.10 -6.07 -4.78
C ALA A 44 6.32 -5.00 -3.68
N THR A 45 6.57 -5.41 -2.44
CA THR A 45 6.89 -4.48 -1.34
C THR A 45 8.19 -3.71 -1.60
N TRP A 46 9.25 -4.37 -2.03
CA TRP A 46 10.53 -3.72 -2.33
C TRP A 46 10.48 -2.83 -3.57
N LEU A 47 9.59 -3.12 -4.51
CA LEU A 47 9.34 -2.26 -5.66
C LEU A 47 8.79 -0.91 -5.23
N VAL A 48 7.99 -0.83 -4.16
CA VAL A 48 7.55 0.45 -3.59
C VAL A 48 8.78 1.26 -3.14
N ASN A 49 9.65 0.66 -2.33
CA ASN A 49 10.85 1.34 -1.80
C ASN A 49 11.85 1.76 -2.88
N SER A 50 11.92 1.05 -4.00
CA SER A 50 12.79 1.42 -5.12
C SER A 50 12.08 2.35 -6.11
N ALA A 51 11.02 1.87 -6.76
CA ALA A 51 10.37 2.57 -7.86
C ALA A 51 9.63 3.84 -7.42
N ALA A 52 9.01 3.87 -6.23
CA ALA A 52 8.33 5.08 -5.74
C ALA A 52 9.30 6.18 -5.27
N HIS A 53 10.59 5.86 -5.09
CA HIS A 53 11.62 6.85 -4.80
C HIS A 53 12.36 7.31 -6.08
N MET A 54 12.46 6.44 -7.09
CA MET A 54 13.16 6.73 -8.34
C MET A 54 12.29 7.40 -9.41
N TRP A 55 11.04 6.96 -9.57
CA TRP A 55 10.17 7.38 -10.68
C TRP A 55 8.82 7.92 -10.18
N GLY A 56 8.46 9.12 -10.62
CA GLY A 56 7.18 9.76 -10.28
C GLY A 56 7.27 11.27 -10.10
N ASN A 57 6.15 11.86 -9.69
CA ASN A 57 6.01 13.30 -9.43
C ASN A 57 6.05 13.61 -7.93
N ARG A 58 6.25 14.87 -7.55
CA ARG A 58 6.28 15.35 -6.17
C ARG A 58 5.25 16.48 -5.94
N PRO A 59 3.95 16.16 -6.00
CA PRO A 59 2.87 17.14 -5.95
C PRO A 59 2.76 17.94 -4.65
N TYR A 60 3.21 17.41 -3.51
CA TYR A 60 3.01 18.04 -2.19
C TYR A 60 4.29 18.59 -1.60
N ASP A 61 5.41 17.88 -1.73
CA ASP A 61 6.70 18.36 -1.24
C ASP A 61 7.86 17.87 -2.12
N THR A 62 8.54 18.83 -2.75
CA THR A 62 9.70 18.60 -3.63
C THR A 62 11.02 18.44 -2.88
N ASN A 63 11.07 18.89 -1.62
CA ASN A 63 12.26 18.83 -0.77
C ASN A 63 12.53 17.43 -0.23
N ILE A 64 11.55 16.54 -0.33
CA ILE A 64 11.66 15.14 0.07
C ILE A 64 11.83 14.25 -1.17
N ASN A 65 12.53 13.13 -1.01
CA ASN A 65 12.74 12.16 -2.10
C ASN A 65 11.50 11.38 -2.56
N PRO A 66 10.56 10.95 -1.68
CA PRO A 66 9.38 10.17 -2.03
C PRO A 66 8.57 10.80 -3.17
N ARG A 67 8.12 9.97 -4.12
CA ARG A 67 7.35 10.40 -5.30
C ARG A 67 6.00 9.69 -5.33
N GLU A 68 5.05 10.30 -6.04
CA GLU A 68 3.82 9.62 -6.45
C GLU A 68 4.05 8.80 -7.70
N ASN A 69 3.67 7.53 -7.66
CA ASN A 69 3.73 6.64 -8.80
C ASN A 69 2.44 5.82 -8.92
N LYS A 70 1.60 6.16 -9.91
CA LYS A 70 0.31 5.50 -10.15
C LYS A 70 0.44 4.00 -10.46
N PHE A 71 1.53 3.59 -11.11
CA PHE A 71 1.77 2.17 -11.40
C PHE A 71 2.06 1.39 -10.11
N VAL A 72 2.84 1.99 -9.20
CA VAL A 72 3.08 1.44 -7.87
C VAL A 72 1.79 1.42 -7.04
N THR A 73 0.92 2.42 -7.17
CA THR A 73 -0.39 2.43 -6.50
C THR A 73 -1.21 1.20 -6.88
N LEU A 74 -1.21 0.81 -8.17
CA LEU A 74 -1.95 -0.36 -8.64
C LEU A 74 -1.31 -1.67 -8.20
N SER A 75 0.02 -1.78 -8.26
CA SER A 75 0.73 -3.03 -7.95
C SER A 75 0.88 -3.30 -6.44
N ALA A 76 0.93 -2.25 -5.62
CA ALA A 76 1.11 -2.33 -4.16
C ALA A 76 -0.15 -1.94 -3.37
N ILE A 77 -1.34 -2.11 -3.96
CA ILE A 77 -2.62 -2.01 -3.25
C ILE A 77 -2.83 -0.63 -2.56
N GLY A 78 -2.42 0.46 -3.21
CA GLY A 78 -2.65 1.82 -2.70
C GLY A 78 -1.43 2.56 -2.14
N GLU A 79 -0.28 1.89 -1.99
CA GLU A 79 0.95 2.45 -1.38
C GLU A 79 1.76 3.40 -2.32
N GLY A 80 1.28 3.66 -3.53
CA GLY A 80 2.00 4.46 -4.54
C GLY A 80 1.91 5.98 -4.34
N PHE A 81 1.15 6.47 -3.36
CA PHE A 81 1.06 7.89 -3.01
C PHE A 81 2.15 8.32 -2.02
N HIS A 82 3.39 7.89 -2.27
CA HIS A 82 4.50 8.02 -1.32
C HIS A 82 4.84 9.49 -0.99
N ASN A 83 4.73 10.41 -1.95
CA ASN A 83 4.92 11.85 -1.67
C ASN A 83 3.86 12.38 -0.69
N TYR A 84 2.59 11.98 -0.85
CA TYR A 84 1.52 12.35 0.08
C TYR A 84 1.77 11.73 1.46
N HIS A 85 2.02 10.41 1.51
CA HIS A 85 2.23 9.67 2.75
C HIS A 85 3.35 10.26 3.60
N HIS A 86 4.49 10.60 2.99
CA HIS A 86 5.60 11.23 3.72
C HIS A 86 5.35 12.70 4.09
N THR A 87 4.51 13.40 3.34
CA THR A 87 4.12 14.78 3.67
C THR A 87 3.11 14.82 4.82
N PHE A 88 2.22 13.83 4.88
CA PHE A 88 1.14 13.72 5.86
C PHE A 88 1.11 12.32 6.50
N PRO A 89 2.12 11.96 7.32
CA PRO A 89 2.26 10.60 7.85
C PRO A 89 1.17 10.20 8.84
N TYR A 90 0.37 11.16 9.32
CA TYR A 90 -0.74 10.92 10.24
C TYR A 90 -2.08 10.68 9.55
N ASP A 91 -2.15 10.81 8.21
CA ASP A 91 -3.37 10.52 7.47
C ASP A 91 -3.57 9.00 7.33
N TYR A 92 -4.70 8.49 7.80
CA TYR A 92 -4.97 7.05 7.78
C TYR A 92 -5.05 6.45 6.37
N ALA A 93 -5.41 7.25 5.37
CA ALA A 93 -5.67 6.78 4.01
C ALA A 93 -4.43 6.84 3.12
N SER A 94 -3.31 7.35 3.64
CA SER A 94 -1.99 7.48 2.98
C SER A 94 -2.00 8.12 1.59
N SER A 95 -3.11 8.76 1.20
CA SER A 95 -3.39 9.25 -0.15
C SER A 95 -4.46 10.33 -0.13
N GLU A 96 -4.45 11.26 -1.09
CA GLU A 96 -5.50 12.27 -1.22
C GLU A 96 -6.86 11.68 -1.65
N PHE A 97 -6.87 10.58 -2.41
CA PHE A 97 -8.06 10.05 -3.06
C PHE A 97 -8.85 9.00 -2.24
N GLY A 98 -8.30 8.56 -1.11
CA GLY A 98 -8.93 7.57 -0.24
C GLY A 98 -9.25 6.25 -0.98
N CYS A 99 -10.43 5.70 -0.76
CA CYS A 99 -10.84 4.39 -1.29
C CYS A 99 -10.85 4.29 -2.84
N LYS A 100 -10.85 5.41 -3.59
CA LYS A 100 -10.88 5.36 -5.07
C LYS A 100 -9.68 4.63 -5.69
N LEU A 101 -8.50 4.74 -5.07
CA LEU A 101 -7.24 4.20 -5.58
C LEU A 101 -6.43 3.48 -4.49
N ASN A 102 -7.01 3.25 -3.32
CA ASN A 102 -6.34 2.62 -2.18
C ASN A 102 -7.29 1.60 -1.53
N LEU A 103 -7.07 0.30 -1.78
CA LEU A 103 -7.91 -0.76 -1.20
C LEU A 103 -7.68 -0.88 0.31
N THR A 104 -6.50 -0.53 0.82
CA THR A 104 -6.24 -0.47 2.27
C THR A 104 -7.16 0.53 2.94
N THR A 105 -7.38 1.71 2.33
CA THR A 105 -8.37 2.68 2.80
C THR A 105 -9.78 2.08 2.80
N CYS A 106 -10.19 1.43 1.71
CA CYS A 106 -11.51 0.79 1.64
C CYS A 106 -11.70 -0.26 2.75
N PHE A 107 -10.66 -1.04 3.02
CA PHE A 107 -10.68 -2.03 4.09
C PHE A 107 -10.83 -1.36 5.46
N ILE A 108 -10.06 -0.31 5.75
CA ILE A 108 -10.17 0.44 7.01
C ILE A 108 -11.56 1.06 7.14
N ASP A 109 -12.11 1.62 6.07
CA ASP A 109 -13.46 2.20 6.05
C ASP A 109 -14.53 1.15 6.34
N LEU A 110 -14.39 -0.07 5.78
CA LEU A 110 -15.25 -1.19 6.11
C LEU A 110 -15.12 -1.59 7.59
N MET A 111 -13.90 -1.67 8.13
CA MET A 111 -13.70 -1.97 9.56
C MET A 111 -14.31 -0.90 10.46
N CYS A 112 -14.26 0.37 10.06
CA CYS A 112 -14.95 1.45 10.77
C CYS A 112 -16.47 1.34 10.67
N PHE A 113 -17.00 0.98 9.50
CA PHE A 113 -18.42 0.72 9.31
C PHE A 113 -18.92 -0.42 10.21
N LEU A 114 -18.12 -1.48 10.36
CA LEU A 114 -18.40 -2.61 11.25
C LEU A 114 -18.16 -2.31 12.75
N GLY A 115 -17.68 -1.11 13.09
CA GLY A 115 -17.35 -0.73 14.48
C GLY A 115 -16.07 -1.36 15.04
N LEU A 116 -15.27 -2.03 14.19
CA LEU A 116 -14.00 -2.67 14.57
C LEU A 116 -12.83 -1.68 14.63
N ALA A 117 -12.96 -0.52 13.99
CA ALA A 117 -11.99 0.56 14.01
C ALA A 117 -12.68 1.92 14.24
N LYS A 118 -11.98 2.90 14.81
CA LYS A 118 -12.49 4.25 15.10
C LYS A 118 -11.37 5.29 14.98
N ASP A 119 -11.73 6.58 15.10
CA ASP A 119 -10.80 7.71 15.19
C ASP A 119 -9.84 7.86 13.99
N ARG A 120 -10.34 7.61 12.76
CA ARG A 120 -9.62 7.84 11.51
C ARG A 120 -9.22 9.31 11.37
N LYS A 121 -7.92 9.60 11.30
CA LYS A 121 -7.39 10.95 11.10
C LYS A 121 -7.21 11.25 9.61
N ARG A 122 -7.87 12.28 9.13
CA ARG A 122 -7.78 12.75 7.73
C ARG A 122 -7.25 14.18 7.71
N VAL A 123 -6.33 14.46 6.79
CA VAL A 123 -5.84 15.82 6.56
C VAL A 123 -6.93 16.62 5.85
N SER A 124 -7.15 17.87 6.27
CA SER A 124 -8.16 18.71 5.63
C SER A 124 -7.72 19.11 4.21
N PRO A 125 -8.64 19.22 3.24
CA PRO A 125 -8.31 19.60 1.87
C PRO A 125 -7.56 20.95 1.78
N GLU A 126 -7.85 21.88 2.68
CA GLU A 126 -7.20 23.19 2.74
C GLU A 126 -5.73 23.08 3.11
N ILE A 127 -5.39 22.19 4.06
CA ILE A 127 -4.00 21.93 4.47
C ILE A 127 -3.24 21.25 3.33
N VAL A 128 -3.87 20.29 2.65
CA VAL A 128 -3.28 19.60 1.48
C VAL A 128 -2.98 20.62 0.38
N LEU A 129 -3.95 21.47 0.04
CA LEU A 129 -3.82 22.50 -0.99
C LEU A 129 -2.73 23.52 -0.63
N ALA A 130 -2.74 24.03 0.59
CA ALA A 130 -1.75 25.00 1.06
C ALA A 130 -0.33 24.41 1.01
N ARG A 131 -0.16 23.13 1.37
CA ARG A 131 1.14 22.45 1.28
C ARG A 131 1.58 22.26 -0.17
N ALA A 132 0.69 21.80 -1.05
CA ALA A 132 0.98 21.66 -2.47
C ALA A 132 1.37 22.99 -3.12
N GLN A 133 0.72 24.10 -2.76
CA GLN A 133 1.08 25.44 -3.25
C GLN A 133 2.43 25.92 -2.71
N ARG A 134 2.77 25.57 -1.47
CA ARG A 134 4.00 26.02 -0.82
C ARG A 134 5.24 25.24 -1.26
N THR A 135 5.13 23.91 -1.42
CA THR A 135 6.29 23.02 -1.61
C THR A 135 6.15 22.02 -2.76
N GLY A 136 5.00 21.97 -3.43
CA GLY A 136 4.75 21.06 -4.54
C GLY A 136 5.48 21.42 -5.83
N ASP A 137 5.63 20.44 -6.73
CA ASP A 137 6.23 20.60 -8.06
C ASP A 137 5.27 21.20 -9.10
N GLY A 138 4.05 21.58 -8.71
CA GLY A 138 3.00 22.08 -9.60
C GLY A 138 2.25 20.99 -10.39
N SER A 139 2.61 19.70 -10.24
CA SER A 139 1.92 18.60 -10.93
C SER A 139 0.51 18.32 -10.40
N THR A 140 0.13 18.91 -9.27
CA THR A 140 -1.23 18.91 -8.72
C THR A 140 -2.23 19.66 -9.61
N ARG A 141 -1.78 20.72 -10.30
CA ARG A 141 -2.67 21.69 -10.99
C ARG A 141 -3.34 21.14 -12.25
N ASN A 142 -2.84 20.04 -12.81
CA ASN A 142 -3.39 19.40 -14.02
C ASN A 142 -4.42 18.30 -13.71
N ARG A 143 -4.87 18.12 -12.46
CA ARG A 143 -5.74 16.99 -12.07
C ARG A 143 -7.18 17.38 -11.72
N SER A 144 -7.54 18.65 -11.88
CA SER A 144 -8.90 19.19 -11.67
C SER A 144 -9.60 19.52 -13.00
N GLY A 145 -9.42 18.67 -14.01
CA GLY A 145 -10.14 18.71 -15.28
C GLY A 145 -10.96 17.45 -15.46
#